data_AF-A0A9D2CDS6-F1
#
_entry.id   AF-A0A9D2CDS6-F1
#
_cell.length_a   1.000
_cell.length_b   1.000
_cell.length_c   1.000
_cell.angle_alpha   90.00
_cell.angle_beta   90.00
_cell.angle_gamma   90.00
#
_symmetry.space_group_name_H-M   'P 1'
#
loop_
_entity.id
_entity.type
_entity.pdbx_description
1 polymer ?
#
loop_
_entity_poly.entity_id
_entity_poly.type
_entity_poly.pdbx_seq_one_letter_code
_entity_poly.pdbx_strand_id
1 'polypeptide(L)'
;NAKFDTDVADRERLIRALRVLSTGENLETAVNVNEVLRYFTVQVFVMNWDSYLGHTGHNYFLYEEDGVLSILPWDYNLAFGTYALGMTNPVRDPDVLINWPVNTPARGEVMLERPLYHNLMKNRDYFARYHAYFGQLLSEYFESGRYEAVIRQAQVMIAPYVEVDPTAFCSYEDHLLAVDTLLEVCRLRSESIRGQLEGDYPITLAQQGAGVDASHVDLRALGDFDDLEAAKERQNEAAAIAGVE
;
A
#
# COMPACT_ATOMS: atom_id res chain seq x y z
N ASN A 1 -8.49 5.73 -18.78
CA ASN A 1 -9.41 6.89 -18.91
C ASN A 1 -8.74 8.13 -18.35
N ALA A 2 -8.67 9.22 -19.12
CA ALA A 2 -8.21 10.51 -18.60
C ALA A 2 -9.24 11.05 -17.59
N LYS A 3 -8.76 11.68 -16.52
CA LYS A 3 -9.63 12.32 -15.50
C LYS A 3 -9.93 13.79 -15.81
N PHE A 4 -9.05 14.43 -16.57
CA PHE A 4 -9.20 15.79 -17.06
C PHE A 4 -9.43 15.79 -18.56
N ASP A 5 -9.98 16.89 -19.08
CA ASP A 5 -10.02 17.13 -20.51
C ASP A 5 -8.60 17.16 -21.07
N THR A 6 -8.41 16.56 -22.24
CA THR A 6 -7.10 16.44 -22.90
C THR A 6 -7.21 16.81 -24.35
N ASP A 7 -6.20 17.51 -24.85
CA ASP A 7 -6.02 17.76 -26.27
C ASP A 7 -5.12 16.72 -26.96
N VAL A 8 -4.83 16.91 -28.24
CA VAL A 8 -3.95 16.01 -29.00
C VAL A 8 -2.51 16.08 -28.51
N ALA A 9 -2.02 17.28 -28.17
CA ALA A 9 -0.64 17.46 -27.72
C ALA A 9 -0.39 16.77 -26.36
N ASP A 10 -1.37 16.82 -25.45
CA ASP A 10 -1.33 16.12 -24.16
C ASP A 10 -1.18 14.60 -24.36
N ARG A 11 -2.02 14.03 -25.22
CA ARG A 11 -2.00 12.59 -25.53
C ARG A 11 -0.68 12.19 -26.16
N GLU A 12 -0.14 13.00 -27.05
CA GLU A 12 1.16 12.74 -27.66
C GLU A 12 2.32 12.83 -26.65
N ARG A 13 2.30 13.81 -25.72
CA ARG A 13 3.30 13.89 -24.64
C ARG A 13 3.26 12.64 -23.76
N LEU A 14 2.07 12.24 -23.31
CA LEU A 14 1.88 11.02 -22.52
C LEU A 14 2.40 9.78 -23.26
N ILE A 15 2.04 9.61 -24.54
CA ILE A 15 2.51 8.48 -25.35
C ILE A 15 4.04 8.48 -25.47
N ARG A 16 4.67 9.65 -25.65
CA ARG A 16 6.14 9.76 -25.70
C ARG A 16 6.77 9.35 -24.37
N ALA A 17 6.24 9.83 -23.24
CA ALA A 17 6.74 9.47 -21.91
C ALA A 17 6.64 7.95 -21.67
N LEU A 18 5.50 7.34 -22.02
CA LEU A 18 5.30 5.89 -21.91
C LEU A 18 6.24 5.09 -22.81
N ARG A 19 6.57 5.59 -24.01
CA ARG A 19 7.56 4.96 -24.90
C ARG A 19 8.95 4.99 -24.29
N VAL A 20 9.40 6.14 -23.76
CA VAL A 20 10.68 6.23 -23.05
C VAL A 20 10.70 5.27 -21.86
N LEU A 21 9.65 5.28 -21.04
CA LEU A 21 9.51 4.36 -19.91
C LEU A 21 9.64 2.90 -20.33
N SER A 22 9.04 2.50 -21.46
CA SER A 22 9.11 1.12 -21.95
C SER A 22 10.52 0.67 -22.36
N THR A 23 11.39 1.62 -22.75
CA THR A 23 12.78 1.31 -23.17
C THR A 23 13.68 1.01 -21.97
N GLY A 24 13.41 1.61 -20.80
CA GLY A 24 14.30 1.56 -19.64
C GLY A 24 15.51 2.50 -19.73
N GLU A 25 15.60 3.32 -20.77
CA GLU A 25 16.69 4.27 -21.01
C GLU A 25 16.21 5.71 -20.81
N ASN A 26 17.10 6.60 -20.34
CA ASN A 26 16.81 8.03 -20.14
C ASN A 26 15.52 8.31 -19.33
N LEU A 27 15.24 7.47 -18.33
CA LEU A 27 13.99 7.45 -17.58
C LEU A 27 13.64 8.80 -16.92
N GLU A 28 14.64 9.56 -16.48
CA GLU A 28 14.46 10.91 -15.91
C GLU A 28 13.82 11.93 -16.85
N THR A 29 13.87 11.69 -18.17
CA THR A 29 13.22 12.56 -19.16
C THR A 29 11.72 12.33 -19.27
N ALA A 30 11.21 11.24 -18.68
CA ALA A 30 9.83 10.79 -18.81
C ALA A 30 9.16 10.45 -17.48
N VAL A 31 9.92 10.34 -16.39
CA VAL A 31 9.42 9.95 -15.07
C VAL A 31 10.09 10.79 -14.00
N ASN A 32 9.30 11.30 -13.06
CA ASN A 32 9.80 11.86 -11.82
C ASN A 32 10.30 10.71 -10.93
N VAL A 33 11.52 10.25 -11.19
CA VAL A 33 12.09 9.07 -10.54
C VAL A 33 12.11 9.23 -9.01
N ASN A 34 12.38 10.44 -8.52
CA ASN A 34 12.43 10.72 -7.08
C ASN A 34 11.09 10.45 -6.38
N GLU A 35 9.98 10.92 -6.95
CA GLU A 35 8.64 10.71 -6.42
C GLU A 35 8.19 9.26 -6.56
N VAL A 36 8.42 8.65 -7.72
CA VAL A 36 8.03 7.27 -7.99
C VAL A 36 8.75 6.28 -7.06
N LEU A 37 10.03 6.50 -6.77
CA LEU A 37 10.75 5.66 -5.82
C LEU A 37 10.16 5.77 -4.40
N ARG A 38 9.80 6.98 -3.94
CA ARG A 38 9.12 7.17 -2.64
C ARG A 38 7.75 6.51 -2.60
N TYR A 39 6.99 6.63 -3.68
CA TYR A 39 5.71 5.94 -3.84
C TYR A 39 5.91 4.44 -3.62
N PHE A 40 6.86 3.80 -4.30
CA PHE A 40 7.09 2.37 -4.15
C PHE A 40 7.60 1.99 -2.76
N THR A 41 8.43 2.82 -2.13
CA THR A 41 8.84 2.58 -0.73
C THR A 41 7.62 2.47 0.18
N VAL A 42 6.68 3.41 0.10
CA VAL A 42 5.46 3.38 0.92
C VAL A 42 4.53 2.23 0.48
N GLN A 43 4.30 2.07 -0.82
CA GLN A 43 3.44 1.03 -1.39
C GLN A 43 3.82 -0.38 -0.91
N VAL A 44 5.12 -0.66 -0.90
CA VAL A 44 5.69 -1.94 -0.45
C VAL A 44 5.67 -2.07 1.06
N PHE A 45 5.93 -0.97 1.79
CA PHE A 45 5.80 -0.96 3.25
C PHE A 45 4.38 -1.35 3.66
N VAL A 46 3.38 -0.65 3.12
CA VAL A 46 1.97 -0.86 3.47
C VAL A 46 1.37 -2.10 2.80
N MET A 47 2.14 -2.95 2.11
CA MET A 47 1.64 -4.21 1.54
C MET A 47 0.35 -4.03 0.71
N ASN A 48 0.24 -2.94 -0.05
CA ASN A 48 -0.96 -2.66 -0.82
C ASN A 48 -0.87 -3.33 -2.20
N TRP A 49 -1.51 -4.50 -2.28
CA TRP A 49 -1.67 -5.28 -3.51
C TRP A 49 -2.99 -5.04 -4.23
N ASP A 50 -3.87 -4.18 -3.74
CA ASP A 50 -4.97 -3.67 -4.55
C ASP A 50 -4.52 -2.49 -5.42
N SER A 51 -3.30 -2.55 -5.94
CA SER A 51 -2.71 -1.40 -6.62
C SER A 51 -1.71 -1.82 -7.70
N TYR A 52 -0.77 -0.96 -8.05
CA TYR A 52 0.22 -1.15 -9.12
C TYR A 52 0.98 -2.48 -9.00
N LEU A 53 1.42 -2.84 -7.79
CA LEU A 53 2.16 -4.09 -7.50
C LEU A 53 1.26 -5.32 -7.39
N GLY A 54 -0.05 -5.10 -7.44
CA GLY A 54 -1.09 -6.11 -7.42
C GLY A 54 -1.37 -6.77 -8.75
N HIS A 55 -2.18 -7.83 -8.68
CA HIS A 55 -2.73 -8.49 -9.86
C HIS A 55 -3.63 -7.56 -10.68
N THR A 56 -4.49 -6.77 -10.00
CA THR A 56 -5.44 -5.86 -10.65
C THR A 56 -4.79 -4.65 -11.30
N GLY A 57 -3.71 -4.11 -10.72
CA GLY A 57 -2.98 -2.97 -11.28
C GLY A 57 -3.80 -1.67 -11.29
N HIS A 58 -4.66 -1.45 -10.27
CA HIS A 58 -5.54 -0.27 -10.15
C HIS A 58 -5.11 0.68 -9.02
N ASN A 59 -5.99 1.58 -8.56
CA ASN A 59 -5.78 2.44 -7.39
C ASN A 59 -4.48 3.27 -7.38
N TYR A 60 -4.19 3.89 -8.52
CA TYR A 60 -3.25 5.00 -8.65
C TYR A 60 -3.66 5.89 -9.82
N PHE A 61 -3.16 7.12 -9.82
CA PHE A 61 -3.15 7.97 -11.00
C PHE A 61 -1.74 8.13 -11.53
N LEU A 62 -1.61 8.17 -12.86
CA LEU A 62 -0.43 8.74 -13.49
C LEU A 62 -0.75 10.19 -13.83
N TYR A 63 0.04 11.09 -13.27
CA TYR A 63 -0.03 12.50 -13.56
C TYR A 63 1.09 12.85 -14.53
N GLU A 64 0.73 13.39 -15.69
CA GLU A 64 1.69 13.86 -16.70
C GLU A 64 1.75 15.38 -16.66
N GLU A 65 2.97 15.92 -16.51
CA GLU A 65 3.26 17.34 -16.61
C GLU A 65 4.54 17.52 -17.44
N ASP A 66 4.46 18.31 -18.51
CA ASP A 66 5.59 18.61 -19.42
C ASP A 66 6.36 17.39 -19.96
N GLY A 67 5.66 16.27 -20.16
CA GLY A 67 6.22 15.00 -20.63
C GLY A 67 6.77 14.10 -19.53
N VAL A 68 6.67 14.51 -18.27
CA VAL A 68 7.19 13.78 -17.11
C VAL A 68 6.04 13.17 -16.31
N LEU A 69 6.15 11.87 -16.01
CA LEU A 69 5.15 11.12 -15.26
C LEU A 69 5.49 11.09 -13.76
N SER A 70 4.52 11.45 -12.94
CA SER A 70 4.44 11.16 -11.51
C SER A 70 3.34 10.13 -11.23
N ILE A 71 3.41 9.46 -10.09
CA ILE A 71 2.39 8.51 -9.65
C ILE A 71 1.77 9.00 -8.34
N LEU A 72 0.43 9.01 -8.29
CA LEU A 72 -0.32 9.45 -7.14
C LEU A 72 -1.06 8.26 -6.51
N PRO A 73 -0.94 8.04 -5.19
CA PRO A 73 -1.67 6.98 -4.51
C PRO A 73 -3.17 7.28 -4.48
N TRP A 74 -3.97 6.23 -4.60
CA TRP A 74 -5.41 6.29 -4.43
C TRP A 74 -5.87 5.03 -3.69
N ASP A 75 -6.92 5.14 -2.88
CA ASP A 75 -7.64 4.03 -2.22
C ASP A 75 -6.76 2.96 -1.54
N TYR A 76 -6.42 3.22 -0.27
CA TYR A 76 -5.53 2.37 0.53
C TYR A 76 -6.29 1.58 1.61
N ASN A 77 -7.61 1.50 1.51
CA ASN A 77 -8.45 0.75 2.44
C ASN A 77 -8.09 -0.75 2.49
N LEU A 78 -7.59 -1.33 1.40
CA LEU A 78 -7.12 -2.72 1.31
C LEU A 78 -5.59 -2.90 1.49
N ALA A 79 -4.93 -1.90 2.07
CA ALA A 79 -3.52 -1.99 2.44
C ALA A 79 -3.31 -2.88 3.68
N PHE A 80 -2.07 -3.00 4.13
CA PHE A 80 -1.61 -3.79 5.27
C PHE A 80 -1.95 -5.28 5.15
N GLY A 81 -1.97 -5.81 3.92
CA GLY A 81 -2.24 -7.22 3.65
C GLY A 81 -3.72 -7.60 3.64
N THR A 82 -4.64 -6.64 3.75
CA THR A 82 -6.09 -6.91 3.73
C THR A 82 -6.67 -7.08 2.31
N TYR A 83 -5.87 -6.89 1.25
CA TYR A 83 -6.28 -7.19 -0.14
C TYR A 83 -6.69 -8.66 -0.38
N ALA A 84 -6.47 -9.55 0.58
CA ALA A 84 -7.10 -10.85 0.59
C ALA A 84 -8.63 -10.78 0.36
N LEU A 85 -9.24 -9.67 0.77
CA LEU A 85 -10.61 -9.28 0.50
C LEU A 85 -10.82 -8.98 -0.99
N GLY A 86 -11.09 -10.02 -1.78
CA GLY A 86 -11.44 -9.92 -3.20
C GLY A 86 -10.72 -10.93 -4.11
N MET A 87 -9.76 -11.68 -3.56
CA MET A 87 -9.02 -12.70 -4.29
C MET A 87 -9.58 -14.11 -4.05
N THR A 88 -9.51 -14.99 -5.06
CA THR A 88 -9.96 -16.39 -4.94
C THR A 88 -9.06 -17.22 -4.02
N ASN A 89 -7.75 -16.99 -4.01
CA ASN A 89 -6.76 -17.72 -3.20
C ASN A 89 -5.72 -16.77 -2.59
N PRO A 90 -6.11 -15.91 -1.63
CA PRO A 90 -5.21 -14.93 -1.07
C PRO A 90 -4.20 -15.54 -0.10
N VAL A 91 -3.04 -14.91 0.00
CA VAL A 91 -2.13 -15.11 1.13
C VAL A 91 -2.76 -14.43 2.34
N ARG A 92 -2.99 -15.18 3.41
CA ARG A 92 -3.57 -14.67 4.67
C ARG A 92 -2.66 -14.84 5.88
N ASP A 93 -1.53 -15.52 5.68
CA ASP A 93 -0.59 -15.81 6.75
C ASP A 93 0.17 -14.52 7.13
N PRO A 94 0.02 -14.00 8.37
CA PRO A 94 0.71 -12.79 8.80
C PRO A 94 2.23 -12.95 8.75
N ASP A 95 2.78 -14.15 9.02
CA ASP A 95 4.22 -14.41 8.94
C ASP A 95 4.73 -14.23 7.50
N VAL A 96 3.90 -14.52 6.50
CA VAL A 96 4.26 -14.33 5.09
C VAL A 96 4.09 -12.87 4.67
N LEU A 97 2.98 -12.25 5.05
CA LEU A 97 2.63 -10.88 4.63
C LEU A 97 3.59 -9.86 5.23
N ILE A 98 3.77 -9.87 6.55
CA ILE A 98 4.63 -8.91 7.27
C ILE A 98 6.09 -9.06 6.86
N ASN A 99 6.52 -10.28 6.50
CA ASN A 99 7.88 -10.54 6.02
C ASN A 99 8.03 -10.45 4.50
N TRP A 100 7.03 -9.93 3.77
CA TRP A 100 7.11 -9.93 2.31
C TRP A 100 8.31 -9.09 1.81
N PRO A 101 9.14 -9.65 0.92
CA PRO A 101 10.44 -9.09 0.57
C PRO A 101 10.38 -7.76 -0.18
N VAL A 102 11.18 -6.78 0.22
CA VAL A 102 11.11 -5.42 -0.37
C VAL A 102 11.75 -5.30 -1.75
N ASN A 103 12.67 -6.20 -2.14
CA ASN A 103 13.30 -6.14 -3.47
C ASN A 103 12.51 -6.88 -4.54
N THR A 104 11.61 -7.77 -4.13
CA THR A 104 10.70 -8.50 -5.03
C THR A 104 9.27 -8.42 -4.47
N PRO A 105 8.67 -7.22 -4.46
CA PRO A 105 7.41 -6.98 -3.77
C PRO A 105 6.19 -7.56 -4.49
N ALA A 106 6.36 -8.08 -5.70
CA ALA A 106 5.39 -8.95 -6.36
C ALA A 106 6.10 -10.07 -7.13
N ARG A 107 5.32 -11.07 -7.57
CA ARG A 107 5.84 -12.19 -8.39
C ARG A 107 6.35 -11.70 -9.74
N GLY A 108 7.33 -12.40 -10.30
CA GLY A 108 7.97 -12.03 -11.57
C GLY A 108 7.00 -11.79 -12.73
N GLU A 109 5.94 -12.60 -12.84
CA GLU A 109 4.89 -12.44 -13.85
C GLU A 109 4.23 -11.05 -13.80
N VAL A 110 3.92 -10.57 -12.59
CA VAL A 110 3.39 -9.22 -12.38
C VAL A 110 4.48 -8.18 -12.66
N MET A 111 5.66 -8.35 -12.06
CA MET A 111 6.73 -7.35 -12.14
C MET A 111 7.23 -7.09 -13.56
N LEU A 112 7.33 -8.13 -14.40
CA LEU A 112 7.78 -8.01 -15.78
C LEU A 112 6.79 -7.22 -16.67
N GLU A 113 5.51 -7.22 -16.31
CA GLU A 113 4.45 -6.44 -16.97
C GLU A 113 4.26 -5.04 -16.38
N ARG A 114 5.15 -4.62 -15.48
CA ARG A 114 5.06 -3.37 -14.72
C ARG A 114 6.29 -2.49 -14.98
N PRO A 115 6.38 -1.84 -16.16
CA PRO A 115 7.60 -1.16 -16.60
C PRO A 115 8.02 -0.01 -15.68
N LEU A 116 7.08 0.65 -14.97
CA LEU A 116 7.40 1.74 -14.05
C LEU A 116 8.25 1.26 -12.87
N TYR A 117 7.88 0.15 -12.24
CA TYR A 117 8.75 -0.42 -11.21
C TYR A 117 9.96 -1.11 -11.84
N HIS A 118 9.73 -2.02 -12.78
CA HIS A 118 10.76 -2.93 -13.30
C HIS A 118 11.94 -2.21 -13.91
N ASN A 119 11.69 -1.21 -14.77
CA ASN A 119 12.77 -0.51 -15.43
C ASN A 119 13.51 0.44 -14.48
N LEU A 120 12.83 1.01 -13.47
CA LEU A 120 13.49 1.81 -12.44
C LEU A 120 14.45 0.93 -11.61
N MET A 121 14.02 -0.26 -11.19
CA MET A 121 14.84 -1.13 -10.35
C MET A 121 16.02 -1.82 -11.07
N LYS A 122 16.06 -1.79 -12.41
CA LYS A 122 17.25 -2.19 -13.17
C LYS A 122 18.41 -1.20 -13.05
N ASN A 123 18.12 0.06 -12.75
CA ASN A 123 19.15 1.07 -12.59
C ASN A 123 19.73 1.01 -11.17
N ARG A 124 21.05 0.85 -11.07
CA ARG A 124 21.75 0.67 -9.78
C ARG A 124 21.61 1.86 -8.84
N ASP A 125 21.68 3.09 -9.37
CA ASP A 125 21.56 4.30 -8.55
C ASP A 125 20.13 4.48 -8.06
N TYR A 126 19.15 4.09 -8.87
CA TYR A 126 17.73 4.19 -8.52
C TYR A 126 17.39 3.17 -7.44
N PHE A 127 17.89 1.95 -7.59
CA PHE A 127 17.75 0.89 -6.61
C PHE A 127 18.42 1.24 -5.27
N ALA A 128 19.62 1.86 -5.31
CA ALA A 128 20.27 2.37 -4.10
C ALA A 128 19.45 3.47 -3.41
N ARG A 129 18.85 4.40 -4.18
CA ARG A 129 17.94 5.43 -3.65
C ARG A 129 16.67 4.84 -3.05
N TYR A 130 16.11 3.80 -3.66
CA TYR A 130 14.96 3.06 -3.12
C TYR A 130 15.25 2.48 -1.73
N HIS A 131 16.42 1.86 -1.53
CA HIS A 131 16.87 1.40 -0.21
C HIS A 131 17.09 2.55 0.76
N ALA A 132 17.70 3.65 0.30
CA ALA A 132 17.87 4.84 1.13
C ALA A 132 16.51 5.42 1.59
N TYR A 133 15.48 5.41 0.74
CA TYR A 133 14.14 5.85 1.13
C TYR A 133 13.47 4.92 2.13
N PHE A 134 13.70 3.60 2.07
CA PHE A 134 13.28 2.75 3.19
C PHE A 134 14.02 3.10 4.47
N GLY A 135 15.35 3.26 4.43
CA GLY A 135 16.11 3.68 5.60
C GLY A 135 15.58 4.97 6.21
N GLN A 136 15.27 5.96 5.36
CA GLN A 136 14.64 7.22 5.77
C GLN A 136 13.24 7.00 6.37
N LEU A 137 12.36 6.27 5.68
CA LEU A 137 10.99 5.99 6.14
C LEU A 137 11.00 5.32 7.51
N LEU A 138 11.82 4.28 7.68
CA LEU A 138 11.93 3.54 8.93
C LEU A 138 12.42 4.46 10.05
N SER A 139 13.54 5.16 9.86
CA SER A 139 14.13 5.97 10.93
C SER A 139 13.35 7.23 11.27
N GLU A 140 12.81 7.94 10.28
CA GLU A 140 12.11 9.21 10.50
C GLU A 140 10.64 9.05 10.89
N TYR A 141 9.97 7.98 10.45
CA TYR A 141 8.53 7.81 10.65
C TYR A 141 8.18 6.69 11.65
N PHE A 142 8.81 5.52 11.53
CA PHE A 142 8.47 4.35 12.35
C PHE A 142 9.26 4.29 13.66
N GLU A 143 10.59 4.26 13.59
CA GLU A 143 11.49 4.15 14.75
C GLU A 143 11.45 5.41 15.64
N SER A 144 11.07 6.56 15.07
CA SER A 144 10.89 7.81 15.82
C SER A 144 9.63 7.84 16.69
N GLY A 145 8.72 6.86 16.54
CA GLY A 145 7.41 6.84 17.20
C GLY A 145 6.37 7.76 16.55
N ARG A 146 6.70 8.42 15.43
CA ARG A 146 5.77 9.32 14.74
C ARG A 146 4.53 8.59 14.21
N TYR A 147 4.68 7.39 13.65
CA TYR A 147 3.55 6.61 13.16
C TYR A 147 2.51 6.32 14.26
N GLU A 148 2.98 5.95 15.46
CA GLU A 148 2.13 5.65 16.60
C GLU A 148 1.35 6.90 17.04
N ALA A 149 2.03 8.05 17.14
CA ALA A 149 1.39 9.31 17.46
C ALA A 149 0.31 9.69 16.44
N VAL A 150 0.56 9.50 15.14
CA VAL A 150 -0.42 9.78 14.08
C VAL A 150 -1.63 8.86 14.18
N ILE A 151 -1.42 7.54 14.35
CA ILE A 151 -2.51 6.57 14.46
C ILE A 151 -3.35 6.83 15.71
N ARG A 152 -2.72 7.05 16.87
CA ARG A 152 -3.43 7.37 18.12
C ARG A 152 -4.16 8.70 18.05
N GLN A 153 -3.59 9.71 17.40
CA GLN A 153 -4.28 10.99 17.18
C GLN A 153 -5.53 10.80 16.33
N ALA A 154 -5.45 10.01 15.25
CA ALA A 154 -6.61 9.69 14.41
C ALA A 154 -7.68 8.90 15.20
N GLN A 155 -7.27 7.88 15.96
CA GLN A 155 -8.16 7.13 16.86
C GLN A 155 -8.92 8.06 17.80
N VAL A 156 -8.21 8.91 18.56
CA VAL A 156 -8.84 9.84 19.52
C VAL A 156 -9.81 10.80 18.81
N MET A 157 -9.47 11.24 17.60
CA MET A 157 -10.30 12.17 16.84
C MET A 157 -11.64 11.54 16.41
N ILE A 158 -11.63 10.26 16.00
CA ILE A 158 -12.82 9.62 15.41
C ILE A 158 -13.59 8.71 16.37
N ALA A 159 -12.96 8.22 17.44
CA ALA A 159 -13.54 7.24 18.37
C ALA A 159 -14.93 7.63 18.90
N PRO A 160 -15.19 8.87 19.36
CA PRO A 160 -16.53 9.25 19.84
C PRO A 160 -17.61 9.21 18.76
N TYR A 161 -17.22 9.37 17.49
CA TYR A 161 -18.14 9.30 16.36
C TYR A 161 -18.40 7.86 15.96
N VAL A 162 -17.39 6.99 15.99
CA VAL A 162 -17.55 5.55 15.75
C VAL A 162 -18.48 4.92 16.79
N GLU A 163 -18.34 5.29 18.06
CA GLU A 163 -19.15 4.74 19.17
C GLU A 163 -20.65 4.99 18.99
N VAL A 164 -21.03 6.13 18.39
CA VAL A 164 -22.43 6.56 18.25
C VAL A 164 -22.97 6.43 16.83
N ASP A 165 -22.16 6.00 15.86
CA ASP A 165 -22.57 5.89 14.47
C ASP A 165 -23.50 4.67 14.26
N PRO A 166 -24.79 4.89 13.98
CA PRO A 166 -25.74 3.79 13.78
C PRO A 166 -25.47 3.01 12.47
N THR A 167 -24.61 3.54 11.60
CA THR A 167 -24.22 2.97 10.31
C THR A 167 -22.80 2.38 10.31
N ALA A 168 -22.12 2.34 11.47
CA ALA A 168 -20.75 1.83 11.56
C ALA A 168 -20.61 0.39 11.04
N PHE A 169 -19.59 0.16 10.21
CA PHE A 169 -19.29 -1.17 9.66
C PHE A 169 -18.83 -2.17 10.73
N CYS A 170 -18.19 -1.71 11.79
CA CYS A 170 -17.70 -2.52 12.89
C CYS A 170 -18.27 -2.04 14.24
N SER A 171 -18.08 -2.83 15.30
CA SER A 171 -18.36 -2.37 16.66
C SER A 171 -17.30 -1.38 17.15
N TYR A 172 -17.58 -0.67 18.24
CA TYR A 172 -16.58 0.20 18.86
C TYR A 172 -15.40 -0.60 19.41
N GLU A 173 -15.66 -1.79 19.97
CA GLU A 173 -14.62 -2.70 20.42
C GLU A 173 -13.72 -3.16 19.27
N ASP A 174 -14.31 -3.52 18.13
CA ASP A 174 -13.55 -3.89 16.93
C ASP A 174 -12.71 -2.71 16.42
N HIS A 175 -13.23 -1.49 16.46
CA HIS A 175 -12.46 -0.29 16.10
C HIS A 175 -11.21 -0.13 16.99
N LEU A 176 -11.34 -0.28 18.31
CA LEU A 176 -10.21 -0.18 19.23
C LEU A 176 -9.19 -1.30 18.97
N LEU A 177 -9.66 -2.53 18.76
CA LEU A 177 -8.83 -3.67 18.41
C LEU A 177 -8.09 -3.45 17.08
N ALA A 178 -8.78 -2.93 16.06
CA ALA A 178 -8.21 -2.63 14.75
C ALA A 178 -7.05 -1.64 14.85
N VAL A 179 -7.18 -0.60 15.70
CA VAL A 179 -6.12 0.38 15.91
C VAL A 179 -4.89 -0.26 16.55
N ASP A 180 -5.07 -1.10 17.57
CA ASP A 180 -3.96 -1.80 18.24
C ASP A 180 -3.31 -2.82 17.29
N THR A 181 -4.08 -3.56 16.51
CA THR A 181 -3.57 -4.45 15.46
C THR A 181 -2.78 -3.69 14.41
N LEU A 182 -3.26 -2.53 13.95
CA LEU A 182 -2.57 -1.72 12.93
C LEU A 182 -1.21 -1.23 13.43
N LEU A 183 -1.14 -0.81 14.70
CA LEU A 183 0.12 -0.43 15.34
C LEU A 183 1.10 -1.60 15.37
N GLU A 184 0.64 -2.79 15.77
CA GLU A 184 1.48 -3.98 15.82
C GLU A 184 1.96 -4.43 14.43
N VAL A 185 1.08 -4.39 13.42
CA VAL A 185 1.45 -4.66 12.03
C VAL A 185 2.52 -3.67 11.55
N CYS A 186 2.36 -2.38 11.82
CA CYS A 186 3.35 -1.37 11.45
C CYS A 186 4.69 -1.59 12.15
N ARG A 187 4.67 -1.93 13.44
CA ARG A 187 5.86 -2.23 14.24
C ARG A 187 6.61 -3.43 13.66
N LEU A 188 5.93 -4.57 13.49
CA LEU A 188 6.52 -5.80 12.95
C LEU A 188 7.00 -5.63 11.50
N ARG A 189 6.23 -4.91 10.67
CA ARG A 189 6.63 -4.62 9.29
C ARG A 189 7.88 -3.74 9.24
N SER A 190 7.99 -2.74 10.12
CA SER A 190 9.18 -1.91 10.27
C SER A 190 10.40 -2.75 10.68
N GLU A 191 10.24 -3.63 11.67
CA GLU A 191 11.29 -4.55 12.15
C GLU A 191 11.73 -5.52 11.05
N SER A 192 10.79 -6.12 10.33
CA SER A 192 11.07 -7.01 9.20
C SER A 192 11.86 -6.30 8.10
N ILE A 193 11.44 -5.12 7.67
CA ILE A 193 12.15 -4.39 6.60
C ILE A 193 13.54 -3.95 7.08
N ARG A 194 13.69 -3.54 8.34
CA ARG A 194 15.01 -3.21 8.91
C ARG A 194 15.95 -4.41 8.82
N GLY A 195 15.54 -5.58 9.30
CA GLY A 195 16.36 -6.79 9.22
C GLY A 195 16.61 -7.26 7.77
N GLN A 196 15.67 -7.03 6.84
CA GLN A 196 15.92 -7.28 5.42
C GLN A 196 17.04 -6.39 4.84
N LEU A 197 17.06 -5.10 5.19
CA LEU A 197 18.08 -4.16 4.73
C LEU A 197 19.45 -4.42 5.36
N GLU A 198 19.48 -4.93 6.59
CA GLU A 198 20.69 -5.25 7.34
C GLU A 198 21.25 -6.65 7.01
N GLY A 199 20.45 -7.48 6.33
CA GLY A 199 20.84 -8.81 5.85
C GLY A 199 20.50 -9.95 6.82
N ASP A 200 19.72 -9.67 7.86
CA ASP A 200 19.25 -10.64 8.85
C ASP A 200 18.07 -11.47 8.32
N TYR A 201 17.26 -10.89 7.43
CA TYR A 201 16.06 -11.54 6.86
C TYR A 201 16.08 -11.61 5.33
N PRO A 202 15.35 -12.57 4.72
CA PRO A 202 15.18 -12.64 3.27
C PRO A 202 14.61 -11.35 2.68
N ILE A 203 15.35 -10.70 1.78
CA ILE A 203 14.94 -9.46 1.10
C ILE A 203 14.39 -9.71 -0.32
N THR A 204 14.44 -10.95 -0.80
CA THR A 204 13.88 -11.40 -2.09
C THR A 204 13.08 -12.69 -1.92
N LEU A 205 12.11 -12.93 -2.82
CA LEU A 205 11.29 -14.15 -2.87
C LEU A 205 12.11 -15.43 -3.16
N ALA A 206 13.33 -15.28 -3.68
CA ALA A 206 14.21 -16.40 -3.97
C ALA A 206 15.03 -16.85 -2.74
N GLN A 207 15.16 -15.99 -1.74
CA GLN A 207 15.90 -16.32 -0.51
C GLN A 207 15.04 -17.17 0.42
N GLN A 208 15.70 -18.08 1.13
CA GLN A 208 15.10 -18.88 2.19
C GLN A 208 15.49 -18.31 3.55
N GLY A 209 14.58 -18.38 4.51
CA GLY A 209 14.78 -17.91 5.88
C GLY A 209 13.46 -17.52 6.53
N ALA A 210 13.47 -17.40 7.85
CA ALA A 210 12.37 -16.80 8.59
C ALA A 210 12.60 -15.29 8.73
N GLY A 211 11.53 -14.53 8.89
CA GLY A 211 11.59 -13.13 9.28
C GLY A 211 11.17 -12.95 10.75
N VAL A 212 10.50 -11.85 11.06
CA VAL A 212 9.89 -11.63 12.39
C VAL A 212 8.73 -12.61 12.59
N ASP A 213 8.49 -13.02 13.84
CA ASP A 213 7.31 -13.79 14.23
C ASP A 213 6.10 -12.86 14.33
N ALA A 214 5.10 -13.11 13.50
CA ALA A 214 3.84 -12.40 13.45
C ALA A 214 2.64 -13.36 13.59
N SER A 215 2.87 -14.59 14.03
CA SER A 215 1.84 -15.63 14.15
C SER A 215 0.69 -15.27 15.11
N HIS A 216 0.92 -14.31 16.03
CA HIS A 216 -0.09 -13.78 16.94
C HIS A 216 -1.01 -12.70 16.33
N VAL A 217 -0.67 -12.17 15.15
CA VAL A 217 -1.43 -11.10 14.51
C VAL A 217 -2.62 -11.66 13.74
N ASP A 218 -3.83 -11.19 14.05
CA ASP A 218 -5.01 -11.47 13.23
C ASP A 218 -5.33 -10.27 12.33
N LEU A 219 -4.92 -10.34 11.06
CA LEU A 219 -5.13 -9.26 10.10
C LEU A 219 -6.60 -8.99 9.78
N ARG A 220 -7.50 -9.94 10.06
CA ARG A 220 -8.95 -9.73 9.91
C ARG A 220 -9.50 -8.67 10.87
N ALA A 221 -8.79 -8.41 11.98
CA ALA A 221 -9.13 -7.32 12.87
C ALA A 221 -8.99 -5.92 12.22
N LEU A 222 -8.32 -5.82 11.06
CA LEU A 222 -8.27 -4.58 10.27
C LEU A 222 -9.48 -4.39 9.35
N GLY A 223 -10.44 -5.33 9.38
CA GLY A 223 -11.64 -5.38 8.55
C GLY A 223 -11.70 -6.67 7.71
N ASP A 224 -12.89 -7.25 7.61
CA ASP A 224 -13.21 -8.42 6.79
C ASP A 224 -14.57 -8.24 6.07
N PHE A 225 -14.86 -9.07 5.07
CA PHE A 225 -16.17 -9.07 4.38
C PHE A 225 -17.33 -9.40 5.32
N ASP A 226 -17.07 -10.20 6.35
CA ASP A 226 -18.07 -10.54 7.35
C ASP A 226 -18.58 -9.30 8.11
N ASP A 227 -17.73 -8.28 8.29
CA ASP A 227 -18.13 -6.99 8.90
C ASP A 227 -19.17 -6.26 8.04
N LEU A 228 -19.01 -6.30 6.71
CA LEU A 228 -19.94 -5.67 5.78
C LEU A 228 -21.31 -6.34 5.81
N GLU A 229 -21.34 -7.67 5.85
CA GLU A 229 -22.60 -8.43 5.92
C GLU A 229 -23.28 -8.23 7.28
N ALA A 230 -22.51 -8.24 8.38
CA ALA A 230 -23.03 -8.02 9.73
C ALA A 230 -23.57 -6.59 9.95
N ALA A 231 -22.98 -5.58 9.30
CA ALA A 231 -23.42 -4.18 9.41
C ALA A 231 -24.71 -3.89 8.63
N LYS A 232 -25.04 -4.69 7.61
CA LYS A 232 -26.10 -4.41 6.65
C LYS A 232 -27.48 -4.21 7.28
N GLU A 233 -27.85 -5.05 8.26
CA GLU A 233 -29.14 -4.93 8.94
C GLU A 233 -29.24 -3.62 9.72
N ARG A 234 -28.21 -3.30 10.52
CA ARG A 234 -28.13 -2.04 11.29
C ARG A 234 -28.17 -0.81 10.37
N GLN A 235 -27.44 -0.85 9.25
CA GLN A 235 -27.42 0.23 8.27
C GLN A 235 -28.79 0.45 7.59
N ASN A 236 -29.50 -0.63 7.27
CA ASN A 236 -30.85 -0.55 6.71
C ASN A 236 -31.83 0.07 7.72
N GLU A 237 -31.76 -0.34 8.99
CA GLU A 237 -32.59 0.24 10.05
C GLU A 237 -32.30 1.74 10.25
N ALA A 238 -31.03 2.14 10.24
CA ALA A 238 -30.62 3.54 10.35
C ALA A 238 -31.13 4.39 9.18
N ALA A 239 -31.06 3.87 7.94
CA ALA A 239 -31.56 4.54 6.75
C ALA A 239 -33.09 4.74 6.81
N ALA A 240 -33.83 3.72 7.27
CA ALA A 240 -35.28 3.79 7.46
C ALA A 240 -35.69 4.86 8.48
N ILE A 241 -34.95 4.99 9.59
CA ILE A 241 -35.18 6.02 10.61
C ILE A 241 -34.89 7.42 10.05
N ALA A 242 -33.90 7.57 9.17
CA ALA A 242 -33.52 8.84 8.56
C ALA A 242 -34.48 9.33 7.47
N GLY A 243 -35.46 8.52 7.04
CA GLY A 243 -36.41 8.88 5.98
C GLY A 243 -35.78 8.95 4.59
N VAL A 244 -34.66 8.25 4.39
CA VAL A 244 -33.93 8.14 3.12
C VAL A 244 -34.21 6.76 2.55
N GLU A 245 -35.39 6.57 1.95
CA GLU A 245 -35.67 5.46 1.02
C GLU A 245 -35.38 5.87 -0.43
#